data_AF-A0A416CSP5-F1
#
_entry.id   AF-A0A416CSP5-F1
#
_cell.length_a   1.000
_cell.length_b   1.000
_cell.length_c   1.000
_cell.angle_alpha   90.00
_cell.angle_beta   90.00
_cell.angle_gamma   90.00
#
_symmetry.space_group_name_H-M   'P 1'
#
loop_
_entity.id
_entity.type
_entity.pdbx_description
1 polymer ?
#
loop_
_entity_poly.entity_id
_entity_poly.type
_entity_poly.pdbx_seq_one_letter_code
_entity_poly.pdbx_strand_id
1 'polypeptide(L)'
;MKNPTVKKIFACVAVLTVLTGSAQGAYKVEIDDDTYVSDEVYFAPVSTWDEVKAQRINLKQGKVLFYAGKENEPYKIAAEVMPLNTTNKKITYKSEDITIATVDENGVVTPTDKIGDTFIDIRCGNALSKLKVSVVKGVEGVAMSQSEMTLYADKPITAKLTAMVSPTDATIQKVRWYSDDESIATVDSEGLVSPCGVGTTDIYAKTEDGDYTAKCTVTVTTWEKRKEDIPVVYTDCDMTVDEMVEEQMTAEPTVFTNGVFPASEENVEQYVNPENLVSGYEKYQFMDLSVSNNVDSATLDTYLKGKGVLDGHGSEFKKAADDNNVSEVYLVIHSCLETGNGSSELANGIEYNGTTVYNLFGIGAVDESPIDAGAEYAYKQGWTSVEKAIEGGAKWISENYINNSKYGQNTLYKMRWNPEKPAEHQYATDIAWASKQAKSMSSMFEAFPTAKYKFEIPRYSGQEKLEVK
;
A
#
# COMPACT_ATOMS: atom_id res chain seq x y z
N MET A 1 37.25 -29.58 -64.09
CA MET A 1 38.60 -30.19 -64.10
C MET A 1 39.53 -29.21 -64.81
N LYS A 2 40.69 -28.73 -64.36
CA LYS A 2 41.57 -28.91 -63.19
C LYS A 2 42.32 -27.56 -63.00
N ASN A 3 42.65 -27.23 -61.76
CA ASN A 3 43.57 -26.16 -61.32
C ASN A 3 45.03 -26.44 -61.73
N PRO A 4 45.90 -25.42 -61.89
CA PRO A 4 47.33 -25.55 -61.61
C PRO A 4 47.80 -24.60 -60.49
N THR A 5 47.94 -25.22 -59.32
CA THR A 5 48.98 -25.16 -58.29
C THR A 5 49.94 -23.95 -58.22
N VAL A 6 49.81 -23.20 -57.12
CA VAL A 6 50.81 -22.26 -56.56
C VAL A 6 52.00 -23.05 -56.00
N LYS A 7 53.22 -22.76 -56.46
CA LYS A 7 54.46 -23.21 -55.78
C LYS A 7 54.78 -22.27 -54.61
N LYS A 8 54.60 -22.77 -53.38
CA LYS A 8 55.11 -22.13 -52.16
C LYS A 8 56.64 -22.16 -52.17
N ILE A 9 57.27 -20.99 -52.07
CA ILE A 9 58.69 -20.89 -51.70
C ILE A 9 58.74 -20.78 -50.18
N PHE A 10 59.31 -21.79 -49.53
CA PHE A 10 59.64 -21.75 -48.11
C PHE A 10 60.91 -20.92 -47.94
N ALA A 11 60.77 -19.70 -47.39
CA ALA A 11 61.93 -18.99 -46.85
C ALA A 11 62.20 -19.55 -45.44
N CYS A 12 63.25 -20.37 -45.30
CA CYS A 12 63.80 -20.71 -44.01
C CYS A 12 64.46 -19.45 -43.42
N VAL A 13 63.86 -18.88 -42.38
CA VAL A 13 64.51 -17.84 -41.59
C VAL A 13 65.54 -18.53 -40.70
N ALA A 14 66.82 -18.45 -41.07
CA ALA A 14 67.91 -18.81 -40.19
C ALA A 14 67.97 -17.80 -39.03
N VAL A 15 67.71 -18.25 -37.81
CA VAL A 15 67.89 -17.43 -36.60
C VAL A 15 69.38 -17.41 -36.26
N LEU A 16 70.07 -16.33 -36.61
CA LEU A 16 71.44 -16.10 -36.15
C LEU A 16 71.38 -15.59 -34.70
N THR A 17 71.79 -16.42 -33.74
CA THR A 17 71.90 -15.99 -32.34
C THR A 17 73.28 -15.35 -32.14
N VAL A 18 73.35 -14.01 -32.08
CA VAL A 18 74.58 -13.31 -31.69
C VAL A 18 74.54 -13.07 -30.19
N LEU A 19 75.28 -13.91 -29.45
CA LEU A 19 75.59 -13.70 -28.03
C LEU A 19 76.57 -12.52 -27.92
N THR A 20 76.06 -11.41 -27.38
CA THR A 20 76.79 -10.28 -26.76
C THR A 20 78.03 -9.77 -27.50
N GLY A 21 77.87 -8.65 -28.18
CA GLY A 21 79.00 -7.84 -28.65
C GLY A 21 78.60 -7.03 -29.88
N SER A 22 78.61 -5.71 -29.75
CA SER A 22 78.42 -4.78 -30.87
C SER A 22 79.51 -5.01 -31.91
N ALA A 23 79.18 -5.70 -33.00
CA ALA A 23 80.05 -5.83 -34.17
C ALA A 23 79.40 -5.11 -35.36
N GLN A 24 80.17 -4.23 -35.99
CA GLN A 24 79.79 -3.46 -37.18
C GLN A 24 80.57 -4.04 -38.37
N GLY A 25 79.88 -4.49 -39.42
CA GLY A 25 80.53 -5.01 -40.63
C GLY A 25 79.55 -5.57 -41.66
N ALA A 26 79.91 -5.48 -42.94
CA ALA A 26 79.20 -6.12 -44.04
C ALA A 26 79.60 -7.60 -44.14
N TYR A 27 78.62 -8.50 -44.22
CA TYR A 27 78.85 -9.94 -44.34
C TYR A 27 78.41 -10.42 -45.73
N LYS A 28 79.28 -11.16 -46.42
CA LYS A 28 78.89 -11.91 -47.62
C LYS A 28 78.23 -13.21 -47.20
N VAL A 29 77.05 -13.48 -47.74
CA VAL A 29 76.38 -14.77 -47.66
C VAL A 29 76.58 -15.44 -49.02
N GLU A 30 77.34 -16.52 -49.07
CA GLU A 30 77.40 -17.40 -50.25
C GLU A 30 76.31 -18.47 -50.09
N ILE A 31 75.43 -18.56 -51.08
CA ILE A 31 74.48 -19.66 -51.23
C ILE A 31 74.97 -20.46 -52.44
N ASP A 32 75.28 -21.74 -52.23
CA ASP A 32 75.73 -22.65 -53.27
C ASP A 32 74.51 -23.07 -54.12
N ASP A 33 74.11 -22.20 -55.05
CA ASP A 33 73.40 -22.58 -56.28
C ASP A 33 73.43 -21.41 -57.28
N ASP A 34 73.89 -21.73 -58.49
CA ASP A 34 74.50 -20.87 -59.53
C ASP A 34 73.63 -19.75 -60.17
N THR A 35 72.67 -19.12 -59.47
CA THR A 35 71.76 -18.15 -60.15
C THR A 35 71.20 -17.00 -59.32
N TYR A 36 71.90 -16.44 -58.32
CA TYR A 36 71.66 -15.03 -57.91
C TYR A 36 72.77 -14.52 -56.96
N VAL A 37 73.41 -13.40 -57.28
CA VAL A 37 74.15 -12.56 -56.32
C VAL A 37 73.22 -11.40 -55.97
N SER A 38 72.69 -11.35 -54.74
CA SER A 38 71.90 -10.21 -54.29
C SER A 38 72.80 -9.04 -53.85
N ASP A 39 72.30 -7.81 -54.01
CA ASP A 39 72.90 -6.58 -53.49
C ASP A 39 73.17 -6.66 -51.98
N GLU A 40 74.15 -5.89 -51.51
CA GLU A 40 74.58 -5.81 -50.10
C GLU A 40 73.38 -5.75 -49.13
N VAL A 41 73.24 -6.76 -48.28
CA VAL A 41 72.22 -6.76 -47.23
C VAL A 41 72.70 -5.90 -46.07
N TYR A 42 72.14 -4.68 -45.97
CA TYR A 42 72.32 -3.82 -44.80
C TYR A 42 71.44 -4.31 -43.65
N PHE A 43 72.07 -4.82 -42.58
CA PHE A 43 71.40 -4.95 -41.28
C PHE A 43 71.45 -3.59 -40.59
N ALA A 44 70.31 -2.89 -40.53
CA ALA A 44 70.16 -1.75 -39.65
C ALA A 44 70.32 -2.21 -38.18
N PRO A 45 70.92 -1.40 -37.29
CA PRO A 45 71.05 -1.77 -35.89
C PRO A 45 69.67 -2.04 -35.30
N VAL A 46 69.51 -3.20 -34.67
CA VAL A 46 68.39 -3.44 -33.76
C VAL A 46 68.58 -2.48 -32.60
N SER A 47 67.80 -1.39 -32.58
CA SER A 47 67.74 -0.51 -31.43
C SER A 47 67.36 -1.35 -30.21
N THR A 48 68.02 -1.11 -29.08
CA THR A 48 67.55 -1.59 -27.79
C THR A 48 66.08 -1.18 -27.67
N TRP A 49 65.17 -2.15 -27.51
CA TRP A 49 63.74 -1.88 -27.36
C TRP A 49 63.54 -0.88 -26.22
N ASP A 50 63.15 0.35 -26.53
CA ASP A 50 62.80 1.35 -25.52
C ASP A 50 61.67 0.80 -24.64
N GLU A 51 61.77 1.02 -23.33
CA GLU A 51 60.75 0.61 -22.36
C GLU A 51 59.39 1.28 -22.69
N VAL A 52 58.42 0.49 -23.17
CA VAL A 52 57.04 0.96 -23.32
C VAL A 52 56.34 0.86 -21.97
N LYS A 53 56.11 2.01 -21.32
CA LYS A 53 55.46 2.11 -20.01
C LYS A 53 53.94 1.99 -20.10
N ALA A 54 53.33 1.40 -19.08
CA ALA A 54 51.89 1.40 -18.91
C ALA A 54 51.35 2.83 -18.76
N GLN A 55 50.29 3.15 -19.49
CA GLN A 55 49.64 4.46 -19.49
C GLN A 55 48.29 4.44 -18.77
N ARG A 56 47.52 3.35 -18.91
CA ARG A 56 46.23 3.16 -18.21
C ARG A 56 45.92 1.69 -18.02
N ILE A 57 44.95 1.43 -17.15
CA ILE A 57 44.40 0.09 -16.90
C ILE A 57 42.90 0.15 -17.15
N ASN A 58 42.41 -0.63 -18.11
CA ASN A 58 40.99 -0.78 -18.37
C ASN A 58 40.44 -1.90 -17.46
N LEU A 59 39.34 -1.64 -16.77
CA LEU A 59 38.63 -2.65 -15.98
C LEU A 59 37.39 -3.10 -16.72
N LYS A 60 37.06 -4.40 -16.64
CA LYS A 60 35.80 -4.92 -17.18
C LYS A 60 34.58 -4.35 -16.46
N GLN A 61 34.71 -4.08 -15.15
CA GLN A 61 33.70 -3.40 -14.34
C GLN A 61 34.37 -2.49 -13.31
N GLY A 62 33.74 -1.36 -12.99
CA GLY A 62 34.25 -0.38 -12.03
C GLY A 62 33.73 -0.54 -10.60
N LYS A 63 32.73 -1.41 -10.37
CA LYS A 63 32.15 -1.70 -9.06
C LYS A 63 31.86 -3.20 -8.90
N VAL A 64 32.01 -3.71 -7.68
CA VAL A 64 31.53 -5.03 -7.23
C VAL A 64 30.74 -4.88 -5.93
N LEU A 65 29.72 -5.72 -5.75
CA LEU A 65 28.82 -5.74 -4.59
C LEU A 65 28.92 -7.10 -3.89
N PHE A 66 29.02 -7.08 -2.57
CA PHE A 66 29.02 -8.26 -1.70
C PHE A 66 28.01 -8.08 -0.57
N TYR A 67 27.57 -9.19 0.03
CA TYR A 67 26.56 -9.20 1.09
C TYR A 67 27.14 -9.70 2.41
N ALA A 68 27.08 -8.87 3.45
CA ALA A 68 27.53 -9.27 4.78
C ALA A 68 26.68 -10.45 5.32
N GLY A 69 27.31 -11.40 6.01
CA GLY A 69 26.62 -12.55 6.61
C GLY A 69 26.08 -13.58 5.60
N LYS A 70 26.38 -13.44 4.30
CA LYS A 70 26.07 -14.43 3.25
C LYS A 70 27.36 -14.97 2.65
N GLU A 71 27.30 -16.18 2.11
CA GLU A 71 28.39 -16.72 1.30
C GLU A 71 28.49 -15.91 0.00
N ASN A 72 29.69 -15.39 -0.28
CA ASN A 72 29.96 -14.59 -1.46
C ASN A 72 30.97 -15.31 -2.34
N GLU A 73 30.68 -15.41 -3.63
CA GLU A 73 31.66 -15.87 -4.61
C GLU A 73 32.83 -14.88 -4.71
N PRO A 74 34.09 -15.33 -4.56
CA PRO A 74 35.25 -14.46 -4.70
C PRO A 74 35.30 -13.80 -6.09
N TYR A 75 35.57 -12.49 -6.13
CA TYR A 75 35.60 -11.75 -7.39
C TYR A 75 37.02 -11.62 -7.95
N LYS A 76 37.29 -12.23 -9.10
CA LYS A 76 38.57 -12.05 -9.83
C LYS A 76 38.56 -10.78 -10.66
N ILE A 77 39.50 -9.87 -10.40
CA ILE A 77 39.67 -8.65 -11.19
C ILE A 77 40.16 -8.97 -12.60
N ALA A 78 39.38 -8.59 -13.61
CA ALA A 78 39.80 -8.58 -15.02
C ALA A 78 40.28 -7.17 -15.40
N ALA A 79 41.59 -7.02 -15.59
CA ALA A 79 42.27 -5.76 -15.89
C ALA A 79 43.15 -5.89 -17.15
N GLU A 80 43.09 -4.91 -18.04
CA GLU A 80 43.90 -4.84 -19.26
C GLU A 80 44.82 -3.62 -19.24
N VAL A 81 46.13 -3.86 -19.36
CA VAL A 81 47.16 -2.81 -19.35
C VAL A 81 47.36 -2.26 -20.76
N MET A 82 47.28 -0.92 -20.88
CA MET A 82 47.45 -0.20 -22.13
C MET A 82 48.69 0.71 -22.11
N PRO A 83 49.41 0.86 -23.24
CA PRO A 83 49.13 0.24 -24.53
C PRO A 83 49.42 -1.27 -24.54
N LEU A 84 48.85 -2.02 -25.49
CA LEU A 84 48.96 -3.49 -25.52
C LEU A 84 50.40 -3.99 -25.64
N ASN A 85 51.32 -3.19 -26.19
CA ASN A 85 52.74 -3.48 -26.28
C ASN A 85 53.55 -3.02 -25.04
N THR A 86 52.89 -2.69 -23.92
CA THR A 86 53.56 -2.39 -22.65
C THR A 86 54.55 -3.50 -22.30
N THR A 87 55.80 -3.10 -22.05
CA THR A 87 56.94 -4.02 -21.83
C THR A 87 56.85 -4.73 -20.48
N ASN A 88 56.41 -4.05 -19.42
CA ASN A 88 56.14 -4.62 -18.10
C ASN A 88 54.64 -4.56 -17.77
N LYS A 89 53.97 -5.72 -17.81
CA LYS A 89 52.54 -5.86 -17.50
C LYS A 89 52.26 -6.40 -16.09
N LYS A 90 53.24 -6.33 -15.18
CA LYS A 90 53.05 -6.79 -13.80
C LYS A 90 52.07 -5.88 -13.09
N ILE A 91 50.91 -6.43 -12.74
CA ILE A 91 49.88 -5.74 -11.94
C ILE A 91 50.14 -6.00 -10.45
N THR A 92 49.85 -4.99 -9.63
CA THR A 92 49.80 -5.08 -8.18
C THR A 92 48.47 -4.57 -7.67
N TYR A 93 47.97 -5.19 -6.61
CA TYR A 93 46.68 -4.89 -6.01
C TYR A 93 46.87 -4.45 -4.56
N LYS A 94 46.07 -3.49 -4.11
CA LYS A 94 46.03 -3.07 -2.71
C LYS A 94 44.63 -2.62 -2.33
N SER A 95 44.08 -3.17 -1.26
CA SER A 95 42.85 -2.62 -0.67
C SER A 95 43.16 -1.35 0.12
N GLU A 96 42.31 -0.33 -0.03
CA GLU A 96 42.37 0.89 0.77
C GLU A 96 41.87 0.68 2.20
N ASP A 97 40.87 -0.21 2.38
CA ASP A 97 40.37 -0.64 3.68
C ASP A 97 40.18 -2.16 3.70
N ILE A 98 41.17 -2.85 4.26
CA ILE A 98 41.17 -4.31 4.43
C ILE A 98 40.11 -4.80 5.41
N THR A 99 39.56 -3.92 6.24
CA THR A 99 38.49 -4.27 7.18
C THR A 99 37.13 -4.41 6.49
N ILE A 100 37.02 -3.99 5.22
CA ILE A 100 35.81 -4.13 4.39
C ILE A 100 36.03 -5.23 3.34
N ALA A 101 37.14 -5.18 2.59
CA ALA A 101 37.48 -6.21 1.62
C ALA A 101 38.99 -6.34 1.43
N THR A 102 39.46 -7.56 1.21
CA THR A 102 40.86 -7.88 0.91
C THR A 102 41.04 -8.25 -0.55
N VAL A 103 42.26 -8.15 -1.06
CA VAL A 103 42.65 -8.62 -2.39
C VAL A 103 43.96 -9.39 -2.30
N ASP A 104 44.03 -10.56 -2.94
CA ASP A 104 45.24 -11.36 -2.98
C ASP A 104 46.21 -10.90 -4.09
N GLU A 105 47.40 -11.51 -4.16
CA GLU A 105 48.40 -11.20 -5.19
C GLU A 105 47.94 -11.53 -6.61
N ASN A 106 46.96 -12.42 -6.74
CA ASN A 106 46.36 -12.79 -8.01
C ASN A 106 45.23 -11.83 -8.40
N GLY A 107 44.80 -10.90 -7.55
CA GLY A 107 43.67 -10.00 -7.82
C GLY A 107 42.31 -10.62 -7.57
N VAL A 108 42.21 -11.63 -6.70
CA VAL A 108 40.94 -12.14 -6.17
C VAL A 108 40.54 -11.30 -4.97
N VAL A 109 39.37 -10.67 -5.07
CA VAL A 109 38.77 -9.84 -4.01
C VAL A 109 37.85 -10.70 -3.16
N THR A 110 38.04 -10.64 -1.84
CA THR A 110 37.22 -11.33 -0.85
C THR A 110 36.64 -10.30 0.13
N PRO A 111 35.31 -10.25 0.32
CA PRO A 111 34.70 -9.36 1.31
C PRO A 111 34.93 -9.84 2.73
N THR A 112 34.74 -8.94 3.68
CA THR A 112 34.53 -9.26 5.10
C THR A 112 33.06 -9.02 5.46
N ASP A 113 32.67 -9.25 6.72
CA ASP A 113 31.30 -8.96 7.19
C ASP A 113 31.04 -7.49 7.52
N LYS A 114 32.05 -6.61 7.44
CA LYS A 114 31.86 -5.18 7.74
C LYS A 114 31.19 -4.47 6.57
N ILE A 115 29.97 -3.99 6.81
CA ILE A 115 29.22 -3.17 5.85
C ILE A 115 29.95 -1.84 5.60
N GLY A 116 30.10 -1.47 4.34
CA GLY A 116 30.75 -0.23 3.93
C GLY A 116 31.27 -0.27 2.49
N ASP A 117 31.86 0.86 2.08
CA ASP A 117 32.51 1.02 0.78
C ASP A 117 34.03 1.08 0.96
N THR A 118 34.78 0.42 0.07
CA THR A 118 36.24 0.54 -0.06
C THR A 118 36.63 0.55 -1.54
N PHE A 119 37.92 0.81 -1.83
CA PHE A 119 38.47 0.69 -3.17
C PHE A 119 39.64 -0.30 -3.18
N ILE A 120 39.76 -1.03 -4.29
CA ILE A 120 40.97 -1.76 -4.62
C ILE A 120 41.76 -0.93 -5.63
N ASP A 121 42.97 -0.52 -5.25
CA ASP A 121 43.96 0.08 -6.13
C ASP A 121 44.56 -1.02 -7.02
N ILE A 122 44.49 -0.82 -8.34
CA ILE A 122 45.13 -1.67 -9.35
C ILE A 122 46.23 -0.86 -10.03
N ARG A 123 47.49 -1.28 -9.86
CA ARG A 123 48.66 -0.54 -10.36
C ARG A 123 49.51 -1.37 -11.32
N CYS A 124 49.99 -0.71 -12.38
CA CYS A 124 51.00 -1.23 -13.30
C CYS A 124 51.95 -0.09 -13.64
N GLY A 125 53.16 -0.09 -13.08
CA GLY A 125 54.04 1.09 -13.12
C GLY A 125 53.35 2.32 -12.51
N ASN A 126 53.27 3.42 -13.27
CA ASN A 126 52.58 4.65 -12.84
C ASN A 126 51.08 4.66 -13.17
N ALA A 127 50.58 3.71 -13.95
CA ALA A 127 49.16 3.62 -14.25
C ALA A 127 48.40 3.11 -13.00
N LEU A 128 47.31 3.80 -12.65
CA LEU A 128 46.41 3.46 -11.55
C LEU A 128 44.98 3.38 -12.08
N SER A 129 44.26 2.34 -11.68
CA SER A 129 42.81 2.26 -11.76
C SER A 129 42.26 1.81 -10.41
N LYS A 130 40.98 2.11 -10.14
CA LYS A 130 40.33 1.77 -8.88
C LYS A 130 39.05 0.98 -9.14
N LEU A 131 38.87 -0.12 -8.41
CA LEU A 131 37.63 -0.87 -8.35
C LEU A 131 36.90 -0.50 -7.06
N LYS A 132 35.67 0.01 -7.14
CA LYS A 132 34.82 0.21 -5.96
C LYS A 132 34.30 -1.13 -5.47
N VAL A 133 34.45 -1.41 -4.18
CA VAL A 133 33.89 -2.59 -3.51
C VAL A 133 32.90 -2.11 -2.46
N SER A 134 31.67 -2.62 -2.51
CA SER A 134 30.63 -2.35 -1.52
C SER A 134 30.23 -3.64 -0.83
N VAL A 135 30.31 -3.68 0.50
CA VAL A 135 29.71 -4.74 1.33
C VAL A 135 28.43 -4.19 1.93
N VAL A 136 27.31 -4.83 1.68
CA VAL A 136 25.97 -4.32 2.06
C VAL A 136 25.19 -5.30 2.92
N LYS A 137 24.20 -4.77 3.64
CA LYS A 137 23.14 -5.60 4.24
C LYS A 137 22.09 -5.87 3.17
N GLY A 138 21.95 -7.13 2.79
CA GLY A 138 21.01 -7.54 1.76
C GLY A 138 19.56 -7.52 2.24
N VAL A 139 18.64 -7.37 1.30
CA VAL A 139 17.22 -7.63 1.54
C VAL A 139 16.98 -9.13 1.78
N GLU A 140 15.96 -9.43 2.58
CA GLU A 140 15.48 -10.77 2.92
C GLU A 140 14.00 -10.98 2.57
N GLY A 141 13.24 -9.91 2.35
CA GLY A 141 11.85 -9.99 1.90
C GLY A 141 11.19 -8.64 1.68
N VAL A 142 9.98 -8.68 1.13
CA VAL A 142 9.10 -7.53 0.97
C VAL A 142 7.65 -7.96 1.25
N ALA A 143 6.88 -7.09 1.90
CA ALA A 143 5.45 -7.26 2.13
C ALA A 143 4.67 -6.03 1.64
N MET A 144 3.36 -6.17 1.43
CA MET A 144 2.47 -5.08 1.00
C MET A 144 1.44 -4.73 2.07
N SER A 145 0.97 -3.47 2.05
CA SER A 145 -0.10 -3.01 2.96
C SER A 145 -1.41 -3.79 2.84
N GLN A 146 -1.68 -4.35 1.65
CA GLN A 146 -2.85 -5.18 1.38
C GLN A 146 -2.55 -6.16 0.26
N SER A 147 -3.21 -7.32 0.29
CA SER A 147 -3.11 -8.37 -0.73
C SER A 147 -4.24 -8.32 -1.76
N GLU A 148 -5.29 -7.54 -1.49
CA GLU A 148 -6.44 -7.35 -2.37
C GLU A 148 -6.91 -5.89 -2.34
N MET A 149 -7.49 -5.42 -3.44
CA MET A 149 -8.08 -4.09 -3.57
C MET A 149 -9.20 -4.10 -4.61
N THR A 150 -10.25 -3.29 -4.38
CA THR A 150 -11.29 -3.03 -5.40
C THR A 150 -11.32 -1.56 -5.76
N LEU A 151 -11.35 -1.27 -7.06
CA LEU A 151 -11.47 0.07 -7.64
C LEU A 151 -12.64 0.14 -8.63
N TYR A 152 -13.04 1.34 -9.01
CA TYR A 152 -14.21 1.58 -9.86
C TYR A 152 -13.85 2.38 -11.09
N ALA A 153 -14.08 1.83 -12.29
CA ALA A 153 -13.69 2.46 -13.55
C ALA A 153 -14.57 3.69 -13.90
N ASP A 154 -15.85 3.66 -13.53
CA ASP A 154 -16.84 4.72 -13.72
C ASP A 154 -16.84 5.79 -12.62
N LYS A 155 -16.12 5.53 -11.52
CA LYS A 155 -15.85 6.47 -10.43
C LYS A 155 -14.37 6.38 -10.04
N PRO A 156 -13.45 6.88 -10.89
CA PRO A 156 -12.02 6.64 -10.75
C PRO A 156 -11.47 7.38 -9.53
N ILE A 157 -11.26 6.62 -8.46
CA ILE A 157 -10.55 7.04 -7.26
C ILE A 157 -9.29 6.20 -7.20
N THR A 158 -8.14 6.85 -6.98
CA THR A 158 -6.86 6.16 -6.84
C THR A 158 -6.68 5.66 -5.42
N ALA A 159 -5.88 4.62 -5.24
CA ALA A 159 -5.59 4.04 -3.94
C ALA A 159 -4.10 3.80 -3.76
N LYS A 160 -3.61 3.95 -2.53
CA LYS A 160 -2.18 3.84 -2.23
C LYS A 160 -1.82 2.43 -1.75
N LEU A 161 -0.79 1.85 -2.37
CA LEU A 161 -0.08 0.68 -1.85
C LEU A 161 1.24 1.12 -1.24
N THR A 162 1.64 0.47 -0.14
CA THR A 162 2.97 0.63 0.44
C THR A 162 3.68 -0.72 0.50
N ALA A 163 4.99 -0.69 0.29
CA ALA A 163 5.85 -1.86 0.39
C ALA A 163 6.74 -1.75 1.63
N MET A 164 6.86 -2.84 2.38
CA MET A 164 7.64 -2.94 3.61
C MET A 164 8.81 -3.91 3.36
N VAL A 165 10.03 -3.39 3.26
CA VAL A 165 11.25 -4.17 3.02
C VAL A 165 11.83 -4.66 4.34
N SER A 166 12.23 -5.93 4.38
CA SER A 166 12.90 -6.55 5.52
C SER A 166 14.33 -6.99 5.16
N PRO A 167 15.32 -6.79 6.04
CA PRO A 167 15.23 -6.02 7.28
C PRO A 167 15.13 -4.50 7.01
N THR A 168 14.63 -3.73 7.98
CA THR A 168 14.38 -2.28 7.83
C THR A 168 15.65 -1.43 7.69
N ASP A 169 16.81 -2.01 7.99
CA ASP A 169 18.14 -1.43 7.82
C ASP A 169 18.91 -2.06 6.64
N ALA A 170 18.24 -2.80 5.74
CA ALA A 170 18.84 -3.23 4.48
C ALA A 170 19.40 -2.01 3.73
N THR A 171 20.53 -2.19 3.04
CA THR A 171 21.23 -1.06 2.42
C THR A 171 20.54 -0.56 1.15
N ILE A 172 19.86 -1.45 0.43
CA ILE A 172 19.18 -1.13 -0.84
C ILE A 172 17.69 -1.50 -0.70
N GLN A 173 16.90 -0.57 -0.16
CA GLN A 173 15.47 -0.77 0.11
C GLN A 173 14.56 -0.33 -1.04
N LYS A 174 15.15 0.04 -2.19
CA LYS A 174 14.38 0.55 -3.30
C LYS A 174 13.49 -0.55 -3.88
N VAL A 175 12.23 -0.19 -4.11
CA VAL A 175 11.21 -1.05 -4.69
C VAL A 175 10.80 -0.49 -6.05
N ARG A 176 10.55 -1.39 -7.00
CA ARG A 176 9.94 -1.09 -8.30
C ARG A 176 8.53 -1.65 -8.32
N TRP A 177 7.63 -0.86 -8.89
CA TRP A 177 6.22 -1.21 -9.03
C TRP A 177 5.91 -1.52 -10.49
N TYR A 178 5.04 -2.50 -10.71
CA TYR A 178 4.48 -2.79 -12.04
C TYR A 178 3.14 -3.51 -11.93
N SER A 179 2.35 -3.44 -12.99
CA SER A 179 1.08 -4.16 -13.16
C SER A 179 1.24 -5.25 -14.22
N ASP A 180 0.59 -6.40 -14.02
CA ASP A 180 0.53 -7.45 -15.06
C ASP A 180 -0.33 -7.03 -16.27
N ASP A 181 -1.30 -6.12 -16.05
CA ASP A 181 -2.19 -5.59 -17.10
C ASP A 181 -2.58 -4.14 -16.79
N GLU A 182 -1.85 -3.22 -17.43
CA GLU A 182 -2.08 -1.77 -17.32
C GLU A 182 -3.40 -1.31 -17.97
N SER A 183 -4.05 -2.13 -18.81
CA SER A 183 -5.37 -1.81 -19.36
C SER A 183 -6.47 -1.92 -18.30
N ILE A 184 -6.22 -2.67 -17.22
CA ILE A 184 -7.12 -2.85 -16.09
C ILE A 184 -6.77 -1.87 -14.97
N ALA A 185 -5.51 -1.85 -14.51
CA ALA A 185 -5.04 -0.91 -13.50
C ALA A 185 -3.54 -0.61 -13.66
N THR A 186 -3.16 0.63 -13.40
CA THR A 186 -1.76 1.11 -13.41
C THR A 186 -1.27 1.40 -12.00
N VAL A 187 0.06 1.41 -11.81
CA VAL A 187 0.71 1.81 -10.55
C VAL A 187 1.89 2.73 -10.86
N ASP A 188 2.03 3.83 -10.11
CA ASP A 188 3.17 4.73 -10.26
C ASP A 188 4.40 4.29 -9.42
N SER A 189 5.51 5.04 -9.52
CA SER A 189 6.75 4.72 -8.78
C SER A 189 6.61 4.81 -7.27
N GLU A 190 5.58 5.51 -6.78
CA GLU A 190 5.30 5.68 -5.37
C GLU A 190 4.27 4.64 -4.87
N GLY A 191 3.70 3.80 -5.74
CA GLY A 191 2.68 2.82 -5.38
C GLY A 191 1.24 3.36 -5.42
N LEU A 192 0.97 4.47 -6.09
CA LEU A 192 -0.40 4.94 -6.32
C LEU A 192 -1.04 4.16 -7.48
N VAL A 193 -2.12 3.44 -7.17
CA VAL A 193 -2.86 2.61 -8.10
C VAL A 193 -4.03 3.37 -8.71
N SER A 194 -4.18 3.32 -10.03
CA SER A 194 -5.27 3.95 -10.77
C SER A 194 -6.06 2.92 -11.57
N PRO A 195 -7.41 2.93 -11.53
CA PRO A 195 -8.23 2.07 -12.37
C PRO A 195 -8.21 2.56 -13.83
N CYS A 196 -8.16 1.63 -14.78
CA CYS A 196 -8.14 1.92 -16.22
C CYS A 196 -9.30 1.23 -16.97
N GLY A 197 -9.66 0.01 -16.58
CA GLY A 197 -10.72 -0.77 -17.22
C GLY A 197 -11.23 -1.90 -16.33
N VAL A 198 -12.50 -2.31 -16.53
CA VAL A 198 -13.11 -3.39 -15.74
C VAL A 198 -12.35 -4.71 -15.97
N GLY A 199 -11.99 -5.39 -14.89
CA GLY A 199 -11.21 -6.62 -14.96
C GLY A 199 -10.56 -6.96 -13.61
N THR A 200 -9.61 -7.89 -13.62
CA THR A 200 -8.75 -8.18 -12.47
C THR A 200 -7.32 -8.32 -12.96
N THR A 201 -6.40 -7.66 -12.26
CA THR A 201 -4.96 -7.68 -12.55
C THR A 201 -4.17 -7.74 -11.26
N ASP A 202 -2.93 -8.21 -11.32
CA ASP A 202 -2.04 -8.23 -10.18
C ASP A 202 -1.03 -7.06 -10.27
N ILE A 203 -0.84 -6.37 -9.15
CA ILE A 203 0.17 -5.33 -8.97
C ILE A 203 1.28 -5.86 -8.08
N TYR A 204 2.53 -5.62 -8.47
CA TYR A 204 3.71 -6.15 -7.80
C TYR A 204 4.59 -5.03 -7.25
N ALA A 205 5.10 -5.27 -6.05
CA ALA A 205 6.23 -4.58 -5.47
C ALA A 205 7.45 -5.50 -5.55
N LYS A 206 8.48 -5.12 -6.32
CA LYS A 206 9.72 -5.89 -6.47
C LYS A 206 10.93 -5.13 -5.94
N THR A 207 11.70 -5.73 -5.04
CA THR A 207 12.92 -5.11 -4.52
C THR A 207 14.01 -5.08 -5.59
N GLU A 208 14.77 -3.99 -5.66
CA GLU A 208 15.93 -3.90 -6.56
C GLU A 208 17.05 -4.86 -6.13
N ASP A 209 17.11 -5.16 -4.83
CA ASP A 209 18.07 -6.10 -4.24
C ASP A 209 17.39 -7.43 -3.91
N GLY A 210 17.99 -8.53 -4.34
CA GLY A 210 17.51 -9.90 -4.08
C GLY A 210 16.26 -10.33 -4.86
N ASP A 211 15.68 -9.48 -5.69
CA ASP A 211 14.51 -9.77 -6.55
C ASP A 211 13.25 -10.28 -5.80
N TYR A 212 13.10 -9.94 -4.52
CA TYR A 212 11.93 -10.31 -3.72
C TYR A 212 10.67 -9.59 -4.23
N THR A 213 9.55 -10.31 -4.28
CA THR A 213 8.27 -9.80 -4.80
C THR A 213 7.14 -9.96 -3.80
N ALA A 214 6.31 -8.93 -3.66
CA ALA A 214 4.99 -9.00 -3.04
C ALA A 214 3.92 -8.60 -4.06
N LYS A 215 2.68 -9.04 -3.84
CA LYS A 215 1.58 -8.93 -4.80
C LYS A 215 0.28 -8.45 -4.14
N CYS A 216 -0.45 -7.58 -4.84
CA CYS A 216 -1.83 -7.23 -4.55
C CYS A 216 -2.71 -7.50 -5.77
N THR A 217 -3.78 -8.28 -5.58
CA THR A 217 -4.78 -8.50 -6.63
C THR A 217 -5.75 -7.32 -6.65
N VAL A 218 -5.82 -6.64 -7.78
CA VAL A 218 -6.68 -5.48 -8.00
C VAL A 218 -7.85 -5.88 -8.89
N THR A 219 -9.05 -5.80 -8.35
CA THR A 219 -10.30 -5.94 -9.12
C THR A 219 -10.84 -4.56 -9.44
N VAL A 220 -11.02 -4.27 -10.73
CA VAL A 220 -11.69 -3.05 -11.19
C VAL A 220 -13.08 -3.43 -11.68
N THR A 221 -14.11 -2.81 -11.11
CA THR A 221 -15.51 -3.04 -11.45
C THR A 221 -16.21 -1.70 -11.73
N THR A 222 -17.53 -1.69 -11.87
CA THR A 222 -18.33 -0.46 -11.92
C THR A 222 -18.97 -0.19 -10.56
N TRP A 223 -19.22 1.09 -10.28
CA TRP A 223 -19.93 1.53 -9.09
C TRP A 223 -21.35 0.98 -9.06
N GLU A 224 -22.01 0.86 -10.21
CA GLU A 224 -23.34 0.23 -10.28
C GLU A 224 -23.28 -1.26 -9.95
N LYS A 225 -22.33 -2.01 -10.50
CA LYS A 225 -22.16 -3.43 -10.17
C LYS A 225 -21.85 -3.65 -8.69
N ARG A 226 -21.05 -2.75 -8.08
CA ARG A 226 -20.82 -2.77 -6.63
C ARG A 226 -22.13 -2.71 -5.86
N LYS A 227 -23.09 -1.88 -6.26
CA LYS A 227 -24.38 -1.76 -5.58
C LYS A 227 -25.18 -3.07 -5.68
N GLU A 228 -25.17 -3.71 -6.85
CA GLU A 228 -25.83 -5.00 -7.10
C GLU A 228 -25.19 -6.13 -6.26
N ASP A 229 -23.87 -6.10 -6.08
CA ASP A 229 -23.11 -7.13 -5.36
C ASP A 229 -23.14 -6.95 -3.81
N ILE A 230 -23.82 -5.93 -3.27
CA ILE A 230 -23.94 -5.76 -1.81
C ILE A 230 -24.74 -6.93 -1.24
N PRO A 231 -24.18 -7.69 -0.26
CA PRO A 231 -24.90 -8.82 0.30
C PRO A 231 -26.21 -8.38 0.97
N VAL A 232 -27.28 -9.12 0.69
CA VAL A 232 -28.60 -8.93 1.31
C VAL A 232 -28.98 -10.20 2.07
N VAL A 233 -29.27 -10.05 3.35
CA VAL A 233 -29.80 -11.09 4.23
C VAL A 233 -31.23 -10.72 4.61
N TYR A 234 -32.09 -11.72 4.74
CA TYR A 234 -33.48 -11.50 5.15
C TYR A 234 -33.72 -12.11 6.53
N THR A 235 -34.46 -11.38 7.36
CA THR A 235 -34.90 -11.84 8.68
C THR A 235 -36.41 -11.98 8.65
N ASP A 236 -36.90 -13.21 8.77
CA ASP A 236 -38.33 -13.51 8.68
C ASP A 236 -39.06 -13.06 9.93
N CYS A 237 -40.13 -12.30 9.74
CA CYS A 237 -41.00 -11.83 10.80
C CYS A 237 -42.32 -12.62 10.76
N ASP A 238 -42.70 -13.22 11.89
CA ASP A 238 -43.95 -13.98 12.04
C ASP A 238 -45.18 -13.06 12.22
N MET A 239 -45.26 -11.98 11.45
CA MET A 239 -46.38 -11.05 11.40
C MET A 239 -46.46 -10.39 10.02
N THR A 240 -47.63 -9.91 9.64
CA THR A 240 -47.85 -9.09 8.44
C THR A 240 -47.45 -7.63 8.68
N VAL A 241 -47.36 -6.83 7.61
CA VAL A 241 -47.12 -5.38 7.73
C VAL A 241 -48.28 -4.71 8.46
N ASP A 242 -49.52 -5.10 8.20
CA ASP A 242 -50.71 -4.54 8.85
C ASP A 242 -50.69 -4.80 10.37
N GLU A 243 -50.41 -6.05 10.80
CA GLU A 243 -50.25 -6.39 12.22
C GLU A 243 -49.11 -5.59 12.86
N MET A 244 -47.99 -5.41 12.16
CA MET A 244 -46.89 -4.57 12.63
C MET A 244 -47.34 -3.12 12.82
N VAL A 245 -48.07 -2.53 11.87
CA VAL A 245 -48.59 -1.16 11.97
C VAL A 245 -49.54 -1.03 13.16
N GLU A 246 -50.47 -1.97 13.34
CA GLU A 246 -51.40 -1.99 14.48
C GLU A 246 -50.67 -1.98 15.83
N GLU A 247 -49.66 -2.84 15.99
CA GLU A 247 -48.84 -2.88 17.21
C GLU A 247 -48.08 -1.56 17.41
N GLN A 248 -47.51 -0.98 16.34
CA GLN A 248 -46.77 0.28 16.40
C GLN A 248 -47.62 1.46 16.86
N MET A 249 -48.91 1.49 16.53
CA MET A 249 -49.82 2.56 16.96
C MET A 249 -49.98 2.62 18.48
N THR A 250 -49.73 1.53 19.21
CA THR A 250 -49.78 1.50 20.68
C THR A 250 -48.66 2.33 21.34
N ALA A 251 -47.58 2.61 20.60
CA ALA A 251 -46.46 3.44 21.07
C ALA A 251 -46.66 4.94 20.82
N GLU A 252 -47.83 5.37 20.34
CA GLU A 252 -48.15 6.77 20.00
C GLU A 252 -47.07 7.44 19.11
N PRO A 253 -46.75 6.86 17.93
CA PRO A 253 -45.71 7.37 17.06
C PRO A 253 -46.03 8.78 16.55
N THR A 254 -44.99 9.53 16.19
CA THR A 254 -45.10 10.95 15.83
C THR A 254 -44.44 11.30 14.50
N VAL A 255 -44.84 12.42 13.91
CA VAL A 255 -44.28 12.98 12.67
C VAL A 255 -43.64 14.33 12.99
N PHE A 256 -42.34 14.45 12.73
CA PHE A 256 -41.60 15.69 12.97
C PHE A 256 -41.48 16.50 11.66
N THR A 257 -42.26 17.58 11.56
CA THR A 257 -42.23 18.55 10.44
C THR A 257 -41.89 19.96 10.95
N ASN A 258 -42.74 20.96 10.74
CA ASN A 258 -42.64 22.29 11.38
C ASN A 258 -43.15 22.26 12.84
N GLY A 259 -43.29 21.07 13.41
CA GLY A 259 -43.84 20.75 14.73
C GLY A 259 -43.89 19.23 14.90
N VAL A 260 -44.26 18.78 16.10
CA VAL A 260 -44.42 17.35 16.45
C VAL A 260 -45.91 17.03 16.50
N PHE A 261 -46.35 16.04 15.71
CA PHE A 261 -47.76 15.63 15.61
C PHE A 261 -47.90 14.11 15.75
N PRO A 262 -49.02 13.57 16.26
CA PRO A 262 -49.30 12.14 16.19
C PRO A 262 -49.32 11.64 14.74
N ALA A 263 -48.76 10.46 14.49
CA ALA A 263 -48.77 9.80 13.18
C ALA A 263 -50.09 9.03 12.97
N SER A 264 -50.56 8.94 11.72
CA SER A 264 -51.62 7.99 11.33
C SER A 264 -51.04 6.61 11.00
N GLU A 265 -51.89 5.58 10.95
CA GLU A 265 -51.52 4.24 10.47
C GLU A 265 -50.89 4.30 9.07
N GLU A 266 -51.48 5.06 8.14
CA GLU A 266 -50.93 5.28 6.80
C GLU A 266 -49.54 5.92 6.86
N ASN A 267 -49.31 6.87 7.78
CA ASN A 267 -47.97 7.43 7.96
C ASN A 267 -46.99 6.36 8.45
N VAL A 268 -47.38 5.53 9.41
CA VAL A 268 -46.51 4.46 9.95
C VAL A 268 -46.19 3.41 8.89
N GLU A 269 -47.19 2.97 8.12
CA GLU A 269 -47.02 1.97 7.06
C GLU A 269 -45.94 2.35 6.04
N GLN A 270 -45.86 3.65 5.68
CA GLN A 270 -44.84 4.15 4.75
C GLN A 270 -43.40 3.90 5.23
N TYR A 271 -43.16 3.90 6.53
CA TYR A 271 -41.81 3.73 7.12
C TYR A 271 -41.58 2.35 7.72
N VAL A 272 -42.63 1.58 7.97
CA VAL A 272 -42.54 0.18 8.42
C VAL A 272 -42.38 -0.76 7.23
N ASN A 273 -43.14 -0.57 6.15
CA ASN A 273 -43.15 -1.53 5.04
C ASN A 273 -41.82 -1.54 4.27
N PRO A 274 -41.03 -2.64 4.28
CA PRO A 274 -39.75 -2.69 3.59
C PRO A 274 -39.86 -2.49 2.07
N GLU A 275 -40.99 -2.81 1.44
CA GLU A 275 -41.24 -2.58 0.00
C GLU A 275 -41.09 -1.11 -0.39
N ASN A 276 -41.47 -0.20 0.51
CA ASN A 276 -41.38 1.25 0.28
C ASN A 276 -39.94 1.78 0.44
N LEU A 277 -39.03 0.97 0.98
CA LEU A 277 -37.77 1.45 1.56
C LEU A 277 -36.53 0.88 0.87
N VAL A 278 -36.67 -0.19 0.06
CA VAL A 278 -35.53 -0.89 -0.56
C VAL A 278 -35.00 -0.25 -1.85
N SER A 279 -35.73 0.70 -2.44
CA SER A 279 -35.37 1.28 -3.76
C SER A 279 -34.60 2.60 -3.69
N GLY A 280 -34.69 3.33 -2.56
CA GLY A 280 -34.13 4.67 -2.41
C GLY A 280 -32.84 4.72 -1.58
N TYR A 281 -32.57 5.86 -0.95
CA TYR A 281 -31.51 5.96 0.07
C TYR A 281 -31.99 5.32 1.39
N GLU A 282 -33.30 5.16 1.56
CA GLU A 282 -33.95 4.57 2.72
C GLU A 282 -33.37 3.18 3.02
N LYS A 283 -32.94 2.42 2.00
CA LYS A 283 -32.34 1.09 2.17
C LYS A 283 -31.16 1.05 3.15
N TYR A 284 -30.44 2.16 3.30
CA TYR A 284 -29.33 2.24 4.26
C TYR A 284 -29.77 2.07 5.72
N GLN A 285 -31.06 2.21 6.02
CA GLN A 285 -31.59 1.86 7.34
C GLN A 285 -31.54 0.36 7.65
N PHE A 286 -31.41 -0.48 6.63
CA PHE A 286 -31.25 -1.93 6.77
C PHE A 286 -29.78 -2.34 6.86
N MET A 287 -28.83 -1.41 6.83
CA MET A 287 -27.41 -1.76 6.90
C MET A 287 -27.08 -2.37 8.26
N ASP A 288 -26.31 -3.46 8.26
CA ASP A 288 -25.79 -4.06 9.50
C ASP A 288 -24.76 -3.13 10.15
N LEU A 289 -25.11 -2.60 11.32
CA LEU A 289 -24.33 -1.67 12.11
C LEU A 289 -23.39 -2.37 13.09
N SER A 290 -23.44 -3.70 13.21
CA SER A 290 -22.64 -4.49 14.17
C SER A 290 -21.24 -4.86 13.66
N VAL A 291 -20.88 -4.44 12.45
CA VAL A 291 -19.63 -4.81 11.79
C VAL A 291 -18.87 -3.58 11.30
N SER A 292 -17.55 -3.66 11.32
CA SER A 292 -16.70 -2.62 10.76
C SER A 292 -16.89 -2.52 9.25
N ASN A 293 -16.85 -1.29 8.73
CA ASN A 293 -16.90 -1.03 7.30
C ASN A 293 -15.53 -1.02 6.62
N ASN A 294 -14.44 -1.29 7.36
CA ASN A 294 -13.07 -1.26 6.89
C ASN A 294 -12.63 0.10 6.34
N VAL A 295 -13.06 1.18 7.00
CA VAL A 295 -12.64 2.56 6.72
C VAL A 295 -11.57 2.98 7.73
N ASP A 296 -10.42 3.47 7.26
CA ASP A 296 -9.34 3.93 8.13
C ASP A 296 -9.61 5.32 8.74
N SER A 297 -8.90 5.64 9.83
CA SER A 297 -9.10 6.88 10.58
C SER A 297 -8.80 8.15 9.78
N ALA A 298 -7.79 8.14 8.90
CA ALA A 298 -7.43 9.29 8.07
C ALA A 298 -8.53 9.62 7.06
N THR A 299 -9.19 8.58 6.57
CA THR A 299 -10.32 8.67 5.66
C THR A 299 -11.55 9.21 6.41
N LEU A 300 -11.80 8.78 7.66
CA LEU A 300 -12.81 9.39 8.53
C LEU A 300 -12.52 10.87 8.82
N ASP A 301 -11.28 11.24 9.13
CA ASP A 301 -10.87 12.63 9.38
C ASP A 301 -11.14 13.55 8.19
N THR A 302 -10.98 13.03 6.97
CA THR A 302 -11.30 13.78 5.75
C THR A 302 -12.77 14.19 5.72
N TYR A 303 -13.67 13.33 6.20
CA TYR A 303 -15.09 13.64 6.31
C TYR A 303 -15.40 14.55 7.50
N LEU A 304 -14.72 14.35 8.64
CA LEU A 304 -14.92 15.13 9.86
C LEU A 304 -14.38 16.57 9.76
N LYS A 305 -13.52 16.85 8.78
CA LYS A 305 -12.95 18.17 8.56
C LYS A 305 -14.02 19.27 8.47
N GLY A 306 -13.88 20.29 9.30
CA GLY A 306 -14.79 21.43 9.40
C GLY A 306 -16.08 21.16 10.19
N LYS A 307 -16.25 19.98 10.81
CA LYS A 307 -17.43 19.61 11.61
C LYS A 307 -17.26 19.92 13.09
N GLY A 308 -16.83 21.14 13.38
CA GLY A 308 -16.72 21.68 14.74
C GLY A 308 -15.86 20.81 15.66
N VAL A 309 -16.40 20.47 16.82
CA VAL A 309 -15.70 19.68 17.84
C VAL A 309 -15.33 18.25 17.39
N LEU A 310 -15.89 17.77 16.28
CA LEU A 310 -15.62 16.43 15.74
C LEU A 310 -14.41 16.40 14.79
N ASP A 311 -13.90 17.56 14.37
CA ASP A 311 -12.77 17.66 13.43
C ASP A 311 -11.50 17.03 14.04
N GLY A 312 -10.87 16.12 13.29
CA GLY A 312 -9.63 15.44 13.69
C GLY A 312 -9.79 14.26 14.65
N HIS A 313 -11.02 13.82 14.93
CA HIS A 313 -11.31 12.70 15.85
C HIS A 313 -11.59 11.35 15.16
N GLY A 314 -11.20 11.19 13.90
CA GLY A 314 -11.39 9.96 13.14
C GLY A 314 -10.72 8.75 13.78
N SER A 315 -9.60 8.95 14.49
CA SER A 315 -8.90 7.87 15.20
C SER A 315 -9.69 7.38 16.42
N GLU A 316 -10.31 8.30 17.16
CA GLU A 316 -11.13 8.01 18.32
C GLU A 316 -12.44 7.32 17.93
N PHE A 317 -13.09 7.78 16.84
CA PHE A 317 -14.25 7.10 16.28
C PHE A 317 -13.91 5.68 15.83
N LYS A 318 -12.78 5.49 15.14
CA LYS A 318 -12.37 4.16 14.69
C LYS A 318 -12.09 3.23 15.87
N LYS A 319 -11.39 3.72 16.89
CA LYS A 319 -11.10 2.96 18.10
C LYS A 319 -12.39 2.59 18.85
N ALA A 320 -13.28 3.57 19.07
CA ALA A 320 -14.54 3.34 19.76
C ALA A 320 -15.47 2.36 19.02
N ALA A 321 -15.48 2.41 17.69
CA ALA A 321 -16.16 1.44 16.83
C ALA A 321 -15.62 0.01 17.02
N ASP A 322 -14.30 -0.15 16.92
CA ASP A 322 -13.63 -1.45 17.06
C ASP A 322 -13.84 -2.06 18.44
N ASP A 323 -13.69 -1.26 19.50
CA ASP A 323 -13.84 -1.72 20.89
C ASP A 323 -15.27 -2.17 21.21
N ASN A 324 -16.27 -1.67 20.48
CA ASN A 324 -17.67 -1.90 20.76
C ASN A 324 -18.41 -2.72 19.69
N ASN A 325 -17.73 -3.24 18.66
CA ASN A 325 -18.34 -3.92 17.52
C ASN A 325 -19.49 -3.11 16.91
N VAL A 326 -19.20 -1.86 16.56
CA VAL A 326 -20.14 -0.94 15.89
C VAL A 326 -19.48 -0.40 14.63
N SER A 327 -20.26 -0.15 13.58
CA SER A 327 -19.83 0.53 12.36
C SER A 327 -19.23 1.90 12.66
N GLU A 328 -17.97 2.11 12.27
CA GLU A 328 -17.27 3.39 12.40
C GLU A 328 -17.91 4.51 11.56
N VAL A 329 -18.45 4.16 10.40
CA VAL A 329 -19.16 5.09 9.52
C VAL A 329 -20.46 5.55 10.18
N TYR A 330 -21.22 4.62 10.77
CA TYR A 330 -22.45 4.95 11.48
C TYR A 330 -22.22 5.87 12.68
N LEU A 331 -21.22 5.59 13.52
CA LEU A 331 -20.94 6.44 14.70
C LEU A 331 -20.63 7.88 14.30
N VAL A 332 -19.84 8.08 13.26
CA VAL A 332 -19.54 9.42 12.73
C VAL A 332 -20.80 10.12 12.24
N ILE A 333 -21.66 9.44 11.47
CA ILE A 333 -22.91 10.01 10.94
C ILE A 333 -23.87 10.38 12.05
N HIS A 334 -24.09 9.44 12.96
CA HIS A 334 -24.98 9.61 14.09
C HIS A 334 -24.52 10.81 14.91
N SER A 335 -23.23 10.87 15.25
CA SER A 335 -22.69 12.00 15.98
C SER A 335 -22.82 13.32 15.23
N CYS A 336 -22.52 13.34 13.92
CA CYS A 336 -22.71 14.54 13.10
C CYS A 336 -24.18 14.99 13.07
N LEU A 337 -25.15 14.09 13.00
CA LEU A 337 -26.55 14.48 12.99
C LEU A 337 -26.97 15.05 14.35
N GLU A 338 -26.71 14.31 15.43
CA GLU A 338 -27.14 14.67 16.80
C GLU A 338 -26.51 15.98 17.29
N THR A 339 -25.34 16.33 16.75
CA THR A 339 -24.60 17.52 17.16
C THR A 339 -24.70 18.68 16.16
N GLY A 340 -25.44 18.54 15.07
CA GLY A 340 -25.46 19.54 14.01
C GLY A 340 -24.06 19.79 13.42
N ASN A 341 -23.36 18.74 13.03
CA ASN A 341 -21.95 18.72 12.63
C ASN A 341 -21.01 19.30 13.70
N GLY A 342 -21.13 18.83 14.94
CA GLY A 342 -20.26 19.21 16.06
C GLY A 342 -20.43 20.65 16.55
N SER A 343 -21.53 21.31 16.20
CA SER A 343 -21.78 22.73 16.50
C SER A 343 -22.80 22.98 17.62
N SER A 344 -23.52 21.94 18.07
CA SER A 344 -24.47 22.07 19.18
C SER A 344 -23.76 22.41 20.49
N GLU A 345 -24.48 23.06 21.40
CA GLU A 345 -23.96 23.50 22.71
C GLU A 345 -23.45 22.30 23.53
N LEU A 346 -24.26 21.24 23.60
CA LEU A 346 -23.92 20.02 24.34
C LEU A 346 -22.71 19.27 23.74
N ALA A 347 -22.47 19.41 22.43
CA ALA A 347 -21.30 18.86 21.76
C ALA A 347 -20.05 19.69 22.00
N ASN A 348 -20.15 21.02 22.04
CA ASN A 348 -19.00 21.92 22.29
C ASN A 348 -18.55 21.93 23.76
N GLY A 349 -19.32 21.28 24.63
CA GLY A 349 -19.03 21.14 26.04
C GLY A 349 -19.80 22.16 26.87
N ILE A 350 -20.46 21.68 27.91
CA ILE A 350 -21.24 22.50 28.83
C ILE A 350 -20.77 22.27 30.27
N GLU A 351 -20.74 23.33 31.08
CA GLU A 351 -20.41 23.20 32.50
C GLU A 351 -21.61 22.62 33.26
N TYR A 352 -21.42 21.49 33.93
CA TYR A 352 -22.39 20.88 34.84
C TYR A 352 -21.71 20.54 36.16
N ASN A 353 -22.23 21.08 37.28
CA ASN A 353 -21.63 20.94 38.62
C ASN A 353 -20.11 21.23 38.66
N GLY A 354 -19.68 22.30 37.98
CA GLY A 354 -18.27 22.74 37.93
C GLY A 354 -17.36 21.86 37.09
N THR A 355 -17.90 20.95 36.26
CA THR A 355 -17.15 20.12 35.33
C THR A 355 -17.68 20.32 33.92
N THR A 356 -16.81 20.59 32.95
CA THR A 356 -17.19 20.60 31.53
C THR A 356 -17.41 19.18 31.04
N VAL A 357 -18.58 18.92 30.47
CA VAL A 357 -19.00 17.61 29.96
C VAL A 357 -19.49 17.72 28.53
N TYR A 358 -19.36 16.63 27.80
CA TYR A 358 -19.63 16.53 26.36
C TYR A 358 -20.63 15.41 26.11
N ASN A 359 -21.58 15.63 25.20
CA ASN A 359 -22.46 14.60 24.71
C ASN A 359 -22.60 14.71 23.20
N LEU A 360 -22.13 13.69 22.50
CA LEU A 360 -21.97 13.71 21.05
C LEU A 360 -23.02 12.88 20.31
N PHE A 361 -23.99 12.31 21.03
CA PHE A 361 -25.02 11.41 20.49
C PHE A 361 -26.42 11.69 21.07
N GLY A 362 -26.59 12.82 21.77
CA GLY A 362 -27.89 13.20 22.35
C GLY A 362 -28.39 12.26 23.47
N ILE A 363 -27.51 11.43 24.07
CA ILE A 363 -27.93 10.38 25.00
C ILE A 363 -28.42 11.01 26.32
N GLY A 364 -29.65 10.68 26.72
CA GLY A 364 -30.25 11.18 27.97
C GLY A 364 -30.81 12.60 27.90
N ALA A 365 -30.84 13.23 26.72
CA ALA A 365 -31.55 14.49 26.52
C ALA A 365 -33.06 14.20 26.41
N VAL A 366 -33.89 14.77 27.30
CA VAL A 366 -35.35 14.60 27.33
C VAL A 366 -36.09 15.92 27.14
N ASP A 367 -37.29 15.87 26.57
CA ASP A 367 -38.02 17.01 25.97
C ASP A 367 -38.26 18.24 26.87
N GLU A 368 -38.28 18.09 28.20
CA GLU A 368 -38.55 19.21 29.12
C GLU A 368 -37.29 20.06 29.44
N SER A 369 -36.09 19.46 29.41
CA SER A 369 -34.79 20.18 29.50
C SER A 369 -33.68 19.34 28.86
N PRO A 370 -33.59 19.30 27.53
CA PRO A 370 -32.70 18.38 26.82
C PRO A 370 -31.22 18.68 27.08
N ILE A 371 -30.87 19.94 27.33
CA ILE A 371 -29.50 20.37 27.62
C ILE A 371 -29.08 19.94 29.02
N ASP A 372 -29.87 20.25 30.05
CA ASP A 372 -29.50 19.91 31.44
C ASP A 372 -29.50 18.39 31.66
N ALA A 373 -30.49 17.68 31.12
CA ALA A 373 -30.58 16.23 31.26
C ALA A 373 -29.44 15.50 30.51
N GLY A 374 -29.13 15.95 29.29
CA GLY A 374 -28.00 15.44 28.52
C GLY A 374 -26.65 15.72 29.19
N ALA A 375 -26.49 16.89 29.80
CA ALA A 375 -25.29 17.27 30.56
C ALA A 375 -25.16 16.47 31.87
N GLU A 376 -26.26 16.29 32.60
CA GLU A 376 -26.29 15.45 33.80
C GLU A 376 -25.91 14.00 33.48
N TYR A 377 -26.43 13.46 32.38
CA TYR A 377 -26.08 12.12 31.93
C TYR A 377 -24.59 12.01 31.61
N ALA A 378 -24.07 12.94 30.79
CA ALA A 378 -22.66 13.01 30.44
C ALA A 378 -21.74 13.13 31.68
N TYR A 379 -22.15 13.92 32.67
CA TYR A 379 -21.46 14.05 33.96
C TYR A 379 -21.41 12.73 34.72
N LYS A 380 -22.54 12.02 34.83
CA LYS A 380 -22.63 10.70 35.49
C LYS A 380 -21.76 9.63 34.80
N GLN A 381 -21.64 9.70 33.48
CA GLN A 381 -20.78 8.79 32.71
C GLN A 381 -19.30 9.22 32.67
N GLY A 382 -18.97 10.41 33.16
CA GLY A 382 -17.60 10.94 33.16
C GLY A 382 -17.09 11.37 31.77
N TRP A 383 -17.99 11.81 30.88
CA TRP A 383 -17.67 12.31 29.54
C TRP A 383 -17.08 13.72 29.59
N THR A 384 -15.91 13.85 30.19
CA THR A 384 -15.22 15.13 30.46
C THR A 384 -14.33 15.60 29.30
N SER A 385 -14.38 14.91 28.16
CA SER A 385 -13.68 15.29 26.93
C SER A 385 -14.42 14.71 25.72
N VAL A 386 -14.10 15.20 24.53
CA VAL A 386 -14.68 14.73 23.27
C VAL A 386 -14.42 13.24 23.08
N GLU A 387 -13.18 12.80 23.32
CA GLU A 387 -12.75 11.41 23.15
C GLU A 387 -13.53 10.46 24.08
N LYS A 388 -13.71 10.86 25.35
CA LYS A 388 -14.51 10.08 26.31
C LYS A 388 -15.99 10.04 25.94
N ALA A 389 -16.52 11.12 25.37
CA ALA A 389 -17.90 11.16 24.89
C ALA A 389 -18.10 10.27 23.65
N ILE A 390 -17.11 10.21 22.74
CA ILE A 390 -17.11 9.28 21.60
C ILE A 390 -17.11 7.84 22.11
N GLU A 391 -16.14 7.48 22.97
CA GLU A 391 -16.00 6.12 23.51
C GLU A 391 -17.24 5.68 24.29
N GLY A 392 -17.70 6.52 25.22
CA GLY A 392 -18.84 6.19 26.07
C GLY A 392 -20.18 6.17 25.31
N GLY A 393 -20.35 7.06 24.33
CA GLY A 393 -21.53 7.05 23.47
C GLY A 393 -21.59 5.82 22.57
N ALA A 394 -20.47 5.45 21.95
CA ALA A 394 -20.36 4.22 21.14
C ALA A 394 -20.67 2.96 21.98
N LYS A 395 -20.12 2.90 23.20
CA LYS A 395 -20.40 1.83 24.15
C LYS A 395 -21.88 1.78 24.51
N TRP A 396 -22.48 2.92 24.83
CA TRP A 396 -23.90 2.98 25.17
C TRP A 396 -24.78 2.49 24.01
N ILE A 397 -24.52 2.94 22.79
CA ILE A 397 -25.27 2.51 21.60
C ILE A 397 -25.12 1.00 21.37
N SER A 398 -23.90 0.47 21.54
CA SER A 398 -23.62 -0.96 21.41
C SER A 398 -24.39 -1.79 22.44
N GLU A 399 -24.26 -1.46 23.73
CA GLU A 399 -24.83 -2.24 24.83
C GLU A 399 -26.36 -2.15 24.87
N ASN A 400 -26.94 -0.99 24.52
CA ASN A 400 -28.38 -0.77 24.61
C ASN A 400 -29.11 -1.21 23.34
N TYR A 401 -28.50 -1.12 22.16
CA TYR A 401 -29.19 -1.44 20.89
C TYR A 401 -28.48 -2.53 20.07
N ILE A 402 -27.32 -2.20 19.47
CA ILE A 402 -26.73 -3.00 18.38
C ILE A 402 -26.35 -4.41 18.84
N ASN A 403 -25.62 -4.51 19.95
CA ASN A 403 -25.14 -5.76 20.54
C ASN A 403 -25.92 -6.14 21.80
N ASN A 404 -27.12 -5.58 21.99
CA ASN A 404 -27.96 -5.86 23.15
C ASN A 404 -28.44 -7.31 23.13
N SER A 405 -28.13 -8.07 24.18
CA SER A 405 -28.49 -9.50 24.28
C SER A 405 -29.99 -9.82 24.30
N LYS A 406 -30.86 -8.83 24.60
CA LYS A 406 -32.32 -9.00 24.69
C LYS A 406 -33.05 -8.53 23.43
N TYR A 407 -32.52 -7.51 22.75
CA TYR A 407 -33.19 -6.82 21.63
C TYR A 407 -32.45 -6.91 20.29
N GLY A 408 -31.11 -7.01 20.27
CA GLY A 408 -30.34 -7.25 19.04
C GLY A 408 -30.64 -6.30 17.87
N GLN A 409 -30.77 -5.00 18.11
CA GLN A 409 -31.21 -4.01 17.12
C GLN A 409 -30.03 -3.47 16.30
N ASN A 410 -29.44 -4.32 15.48
CA ASN A 410 -28.24 -4.04 14.68
C ASN A 410 -28.47 -3.26 13.37
N THR A 411 -29.68 -2.75 13.11
CA THR A 411 -29.97 -1.87 11.96
C THR A 411 -30.77 -0.67 12.43
N LEU A 412 -30.68 0.47 11.74
CA LEU A 412 -31.51 1.65 12.06
C LEU A 412 -33.00 1.30 12.05
N TYR A 413 -33.42 0.44 11.12
CA TYR A 413 -34.79 -0.07 11.06
C TYR A 413 -35.17 -0.77 12.36
N LYS A 414 -34.35 -1.71 12.83
CA LYS A 414 -34.62 -2.44 14.08
C LYS A 414 -34.59 -1.52 15.29
N MET A 415 -33.67 -0.54 15.33
CA MET A 415 -33.61 0.46 16.39
C MET A 415 -34.89 1.30 16.46
N ARG A 416 -35.47 1.65 15.30
CA ARG A 416 -36.69 2.44 15.24
C ARG A 416 -37.94 1.61 15.50
N TRP A 417 -38.06 0.45 14.86
CA TRP A 417 -39.33 -0.28 14.79
C TRP A 417 -39.38 -1.52 15.66
N ASN A 418 -38.22 -2.13 15.95
CA ASN A 418 -38.10 -3.36 16.72
C ASN A 418 -39.09 -4.46 16.26
N PRO A 419 -38.93 -5.00 15.03
CA PRO A 419 -39.87 -6.01 14.50
C PRO A 419 -39.94 -7.31 15.32
N GLU A 420 -38.95 -7.59 16.17
CA GLU A 420 -39.00 -8.74 17.09
C GLU A 420 -39.93 -8.49 18.28
N LYS A 421 -40.03 -7.24 18.75
CA LYS A 421 -40.92 -6.78 19.83
C LYS A 421 -41.49 -5.40 19.46
N PRO A 422 -42.50 -5.35 18.58
CA PRO A 422 -43.07 -4.08 18.11
C PRO A 422 -43.49 -3.18 19.27
N ALA A 423 -43.45 -1.86 19.06
CA ALA A 423 -43.72 -0.84 20.08
C ALA A 423 -42.83 -0.86 21.35
N GLU A 424 -41.93 -1.84 21.53
CA GLU A 424 -40.98 -1.87 22.64
C GLU A 424 -39.60 -1.35 22.24
N HIS A 425 -38.90 -0.70 23.19
CA HIS A 425 -37.47 -0.38 23.09
C HIS A 425 -37.06 0.32 21.77
N GLN A 426 -37.78 1.39 21.45
CA GLN A 426 -37.56 2.17 20.23
C GLN A 426 -36.67 3.36 20.51
N TYR A 427 -35.72 3.62 19.61
CA TYR A 427 -34.75 4.70 19.76
C TYR A 427 -35.40 6.09 19.69
N ALA A 428 -36.48 6.23 18.91
CA ALA A 428 -37.14 7.51 18.66
C ALA A 428 -38.64 7.33 18.43
N THR A 429 -39.40 8.39 18.73
CA THR A 429 -40.84 8.48 18.47
C THR A 429 -41.14 8.95 17.05
N ASP A 430 -40.25 9.73 16.43
CA ASP A 430 -40.39 10.21 15.05
C ASP A 430 -40.33 9.04 14.05
N ILE A 431 -41.41 8.83 13.30
CA ILE A 431 -41.49 7.75 12.29
C ILE A 431 -40.41 7.88 11.21
N ALA A 432 -39.93 9.08 10.92
CA ALA A 432 -38.94 9.34 9.88
C ALA A 432 -37.48 9.26 10.39
N TRP A 433 -37.24 8.95 11.67
CA TRP A 433 -35.90 8.98 12.27
C TRP A 433 -34.89 8.12 11.50
N ALA A 434 -35.25 6.87 11.19
CA ALA A 434 -34.36 5.96 10.47
C ALA A 434 -34.03 6.47 9.05
N SER A 435 -35.04 6.97 8.32
CA SER A 435 -34.86 7.50 6.96
C SER A 435 -34.01 8.77 6.94
N LYS A 436 -34.16 9.65 7.93
CA LYS A 436 -33.33 10.87 8.07
C LYS A 436 -31.84 10.52 8.19
N GLN A 437 -31.53 9.48 8.97
CA GLN A 437 -30.17 8.95 9.10
C GLN A 437 -29.69 8.25 7.83
N ALA A 438 -30.55 7.44 7.20
CA ALA A 438 -30.24 6.69 5.98
C ALA A 438 -29.82 7.61 4.82
N LYS A 439 -30.40 8.81 4.73
CA LYS A 439 -30.00 9.82 3.73
C LYS A 439 -28.53 10.23 3.89
N SER A 440 -28.13 10.55 5.12
CA SER A 440 -26.74 10.91 5.45
C SER A 440 -25.79 9.73 5.22
N MET A 441 -26.23 8.50 5.56
CA MET A 441 -25.48 7.28 5.26
C MET A 441 -25.25 7.10 3.76
N SER A 442 -26.28 7.27 2.92
CA SER A 442 -26.12 7.16 1.47
C SER A 442 -25.03 8.10 0.94
N SER A 443 -25.08 9.38 1.32
CA SER A 443 -24.06 10.35 0.90
C SER A 443 -22.66 10.02 1.44
N MET A 444 -22.57 9.43 2.62
CA MET A 444 -21.28 9.07 3.21
C MET A 444 -20.67 7.83 2.56
N PHE A 445 -21.44 6.79 2.29
CA PHE A 445 -20.95 5.61 1.56
C PHE A 445 -20.56 5.94 0.12
N GLU A 446 -21.12 7.00 -0.47
CA GLU A 446 -20.60 7.56 -1.72
C GLU A 446 -19.22 8.22 -1.56
N ALA A 447 -18.91 8.79 -0.40
CA ALA A 447 -17.58 9.34 -0.09
C ALA A 447 -16.55 8.26 0.29
N PHE A 448 -17.02 7.07 0.70
CA PHE A 448 -16.18 5.92 1.08
C PHE A 448 -16.37 4.73 0.13
N PRO A 449 -15.85 4.81 -1.10
CA PRO A 449 -16.15 3.83 -2.14
C PRO A 449 -15.67 2.40 -1.78
N THR A 450 -14.65 2.29 -0.95
CA THR A 450 -14.05 1.02 -0.51
C THR A 450 -14.72 0.42 0.72
N ALA A 451 -15.67 1.12 1.35
CA ALA A 451 -16.35 0.63 2.54
C ALA A 451 -17.10 -0.67 2.25
N LYS A 452 -16.99 -1.66 3.11
CA LYS A 452 -17.68 -2.95 3.02
C LYS A 452 -18.92 -2.92 3.91
N TYR A 453 -20.07 -3.36 3.41
CA TYR A 453 -21.31 -3.47 4.19
C TYR A 453 -22.28 -4.46 3.55
N LYS A 454 -23.31 -4.83 4.30
CA LYS A 454 -24.42 -5.69 3.88
C LYS A 454 -25.74 -5.12 4.39
N PHE A 455 -26.84 -5.50 3.76
CA PHE A 455 -28.19 -5.19 4.23
C PHE A 455 -28.83 -6.39 4.92
N GLU A 456 -29.57 -6.13 5.99
CA GLU A 456 -30.43 -7.07 6.68
C GLU A 456 -31.87 -6.54 6.66
N ILE A 457 -32.71 -7.14 5.83
CA ILE A 457 -34.05 -6.67 5.53
C ILE A 457 -35.07 -7.56 6.25
N PRO A 458 -35.95 -7.01 7.10
CA PRO A 458 -37.05 -7.77 7.66
C PRO A 458 -38.02 -8.17 6.55
N ARG A 459 -38.51 -9.41 6.59
CA ARG A 459 -39.49 -9.92 5.64
C ARG A 459 -40.74 -10.32 6.41
N TYR A 460 -41.79 -9.51 6.30
CA TYR A 460 -43.06 -9.78 6.93
C TYR A 460 -43.81 -10.90 6.21
N SER A 461 -44.68 -11.60 6.94
CA SER A 461 -45.53 -12.66 6.41
C SER A 461 -46.34 -12.16 5.21
N GLY A 462 -46.32 -12.92 4.12
CA GLY A 462 -46.96 -12.55 2.86
C GLY A 462 -46.07 -11.76 1.89
N GLN A 463 -44.89 -11.28 2.31
CA GLN A 463 -43.95 -10.59 1.41
C GLN A 463 -43.04 -11.57 0.66
N GLU A 464 -42.79 -11.26 -0.62
CA GLU A 464 -41.74 -11.92 -1.40
C GLU A 464 -40.34 -11.42 -0.97
N LYS A 465 -39.29 -12.07 -1.46
CA LYS A 465 -37.92 -11.56 -1.25
C LYS A 465 -37.72 -10.29 -2.09
N LEU A 466 -37.42 -9.19 -1.42
CA LEU A 466 -37.30 -7.87 -2.04
C LEU A 466 -35.91 -7.64 -2.65
N GLU A 467 -35.87 -7.36 -3.95
CA GLU A 467 -34.62 -6.91 -4.58
C GLU A 467 -34.27 -5.48 -4.13
N VAL A 468 -33.05 -5.32 -3.59
CA VAL A 468 -32.47 -4.01 -3.28
C VAL A 468 -31.95 -3.41 -4.58
N LYS A 469 -32.40 -2.21 -4.93
CA LYS A 469 -32.05 -1.52 -6.18
C LYS A 469 -31.10 -0.35 -5.95
#